data_AF-A0A7U3UTC3-F1
#
_entry.id   AF-A0A7U3UTC3-F1
#
_cell.length_a   1.000
_cell.length_b   1.000
_cell.length_c   1.000
_cell.angle_alpha   90.00
_cell.angle_beta   90.00
_cell.angle_gamma   90.00
#
_symmetry.space_group_name_H-M   'P 1'
#
loop_
_entity.id
_entity.type
_entity.pdbx_description
1 polymer ?
#
loop_
_entity_poly.entity_id
_entity_poly.type
_entity_poly.pdbx_seq_one_letter_code
_entity_poly.pdbx_strand_id
1 'polypeptide(L)' 'MNRDWITGWCWRCEATDVLVLWVGPVHSAEAGEAPLYYCLPCIRRLEELIAAHHRA' A
#
# COMPACT_ATOMS: atom_id res chain seq x y z
N MET A 1 -15.36 8.36 -3.28
CA MET A 1 -13.97 8.48 -2.77
C MET A 1 -13.06 8.07 -3.91
N ASN A 2 -12.49 9.04 -4.60
CA ASN A 2 -11.70 8.81 -5.82
C ASN A 2 -10.43 8.07 -5.41
N ARG A 3 -10.33 6.78 -5.80
CA ARG A 3 -9.13 5.97 -5.62
C ARG A 3 -8.18 6.32 -6.76
N ASP A 4 -7.66 7.53 -6.72
CA ASP A 4 -6.81 8.04 -7.78
C ASP A 4 -5.43 7.40 -7.66
N TRP A 5 -5.06 6.69 -8.72
CA TRP A 5 -3.71 6.21 -8.91
C TRP A 5 -2.82 7.40 -9.25
N ILE A 6 -1.70 7.53 -8.54
CA ILE A 6 -0.69 8.56 -8.80
C ILE A 6 0.61 7.90 -9.22
N THR A 7 1.42 8.57 -10.03
CA THR A 7 2.81 8.15 -10.25
C THR A 7 3.61 8.47 -9.00
N GLY A 8 4.30 7.49 -8.44
CA GLY A 8 5.06 7.67 -7.21
C GLY A 8 5.90 6.45 -6.83
N TRP A 9 6.16 6.36 -5.53
CA TRP A 9 7.02 5.34 -4.92
C TRP A 9 6.18 4.28 -4.21
N CYS A 10 6.38 3.00 -4.55
CA CYS A 10 5.75 1.89 -3.86
C CYS A 10 6.52 1.54 -2.59
N TRP A 11 5.91 1.71 -1.42
CA TRP A 11 6.60 1.52 -0.14
C TRP A 11 6.91 0.06 0.20
N ARG A 12 6.34 -0.91 -0.55
CA ARG A 12 6.57 -2.35 -0.32
C ARG A 12 7.69 -2.94 -1.15
N CYS A 13 7.73 -2.62 -2.45
CA CYS A 13 8.74 -3.15 -3.37
C CYS A 13 9.77 -2.09 -3.78
N GLU A 14 9.69 -0.91 -3.17
CA GLU A 14 10.57 0.24 -3.34
C GLU A 14 10.67 0.80 -4.77
N ALA A 15 9.84 0.32 -5.70
CA ALA A 15 9.82 0.79 -7.09
C ALA A 15 9.40 2.26 -7.16
N THR A 16 10.17 3.07 -7.89
CA THR A 16 9.89 4.48 -8.17
C THR A 16 9.23 4.64 -9.53
N ASP A 17 8.58 5.78 -9.75
CA ASP A 17 7.92 6.14 -11.03
C ASP A 17 6.87 5.13 -11.52
N VAL A 18 6.18 4.48 -10.57
CA VAL A 18 5.09 3.53 -10.85
C VAL A 18 3.75 4.08 -10.40
N LEU A 19 2.66 3.59 -11.00
CA LEU A 19 1.32 3.88 -10.49
C LEU A 19 1.14 3.22 -9.12
N VAL A 20 0.86 4.06 -8.13
CA VAL A 20 0.56 3.66 -6.75
C VAL A 20 -0.81 4.17 -6.33
N LEU A 21 -1.45 3.41 -5.44
CA LEU A 21 -2.71 3.77 -4.80
C LEU A 21 -2.47 3.94 -3.30
N TRP A 22 -3.14 4.92 -2.71
CA TRP A 22 -3.19 5.07 -1.26
C TRP A 22 -3.93 3.87 -0.64
N VAL A 23 -3.24 3.14 0.23
CA VAL A 23 -3.76 1.94 0.91
C VAL A 23 -4.40 2.30 2.25
N GLY A 24 -3.89 3.32 2.92
CA GLY A 24 -4.35 3.76 4.23
C GLY A 24 -3.26 4.52 4.99
N PRO A 25 -3.55 4.99 6.22
CA PRO A 25 -2.52 5.48 7.11
C PRO A 25 -1.71 4.32 7.71
N VAL A 26 -0.42 4.54 7.92
CA VAL A 26 0.46 3.67 8.70
C VAL A 26 1.01 4.43 9.89
N HIS A 27 1.16 3.75 11.03
CA HIS A 27 1.75 4.30 12.24
C HIS A 27 3.14 3.69 12.47
N SER A 28 4.14 4.54 12.62
CA SER A 28 5.48 4.21 13.09
C SER A 28 5.65 4.66 14.53
N ALA A 29 6.31 3.85 15.36
CA ALA A 29 6.62 4.21 16.74
C ALA A 29 7.54 5.44 16.84
N GLU A 30 8.42 5.64 15.85
CA GLU A 30 9.41 6.73 15.85
C GLU A 30 9.01 7.89 14.94
N ALA A 31 8.36 7.60 13.81
CA ALA A 31 8.07 8.60 12.77
C ALA A 31 6.60 9.08 12.75
N GLY A 32 5.74 8.57 13.65
CA GLY A 32 4.33 8.95 13.72
C GLY A 32 3.49 8.40 12.57
N GLU A 33 2.44 9.13 12.17
CA GLU A 33 1.51 8.72 11.11
C GLU A 33 2.00 9.19 9.73
N ALA A 34 1.90 8.31 8.73
CA ALA A 34 2.22 8.62 7.34
C ALA A 34 1.27 7.89 6.36
N PRO A 35 1.10 8.38 5.12
CA PRO A 35 0.28 7.69 4.12
C PRO A 35 1.03 6.50 3.51
N LEU A 36 0.39 5.33 3.43
CA LEU A 36 0.97 4.14 2.81
C LEU A 36 0.54 4.00 1.35
N TYR A 37 1.49 3.95 0.42
CA TYR A 37 1.23 3.83 -1.02
C TYR A 37 1.83 2.56 -1.62
N TYR A 38 1.04 1.76 -2.33
CA TYR A 38 1.49 0.54 -3.00
C TYR A 38 1.13 0.51 -4.49
N CYS A 39 1.97 -0.13 -5.29
CA CYS A 39 1.66 -0.48 -6.67
C CYS A 39 0.65 -1.64 -6.76
N LEU A 40 0.01 -1.81 -7.93
CA LEU A 40 -1.01 -2.84 -8.15
C LEU A 40 -0.56 -4.28 -7.79
N PRO A 41 0.64 -4.77 -8.20
CA PRO A 41 1.11 -6.09 -7.78
C PRO A 41 1.20 -6.25 -6.25
N CYS A 42 1.65 -5.20 -5.56
CA CYS A 42 1.77 -5.21 -4.10
C CYS A 42 0.41 -5.20 -3.40
N ILE A 43 -0.56 -4.46 -3.95
CA ILE A 43 -1.94 -4.45 -3.45
C ILE A 43 -2.58 -5.83 -3.59
N ARG A 44 -2.45 -6.48 -4.75
CA ARG A 44 -2.98 -7.84 -4.94
C ARG A 44 -2.42 -8.82 -3.92
N ARG A 45 -1.11 -8.74 -3.66
CA ARG A 45 -0.49 -9.60 -2.65
C ARG A 45 -0.98 -9.30 -1.24
N LEU A 46 -1.23 -8.04 -0.90
CA LEU A 46 -1.80 -7.66 0.39
C LEU A 46 -3.22 -8.22 0.55
N GLU A 47 -4.07 -8.09 -0.45
CA GLU A 47 -5.44 -8.64 -0.46
C GLU A 47 -5.44 -10.17 -0.28
N GLU A 48 -4.51 -10.89 -0.90
CA GLU A 48 -4.34 -12.34 -0.69
C GLU A 48 -4.00 -12.68 0.77
N LEU A 49 -3.13 -11.90 1.41
CA LEU A 49 -2.73 -12.10 2.81
C LEU A 49 -3.90 -11.80 3.77
N ILE A 50 -4.65 -10.73 3.52
CA ILE A 50 -5.87 -10.39 4.27
C ILE A 50 -6.90 -11.52 4.14
N ALA A 51 -7.16 -11.99 2.92
CA ALA A 51 -8.06 -13.10 2.67
C ALA A 51 -7.59 -14.41 3.33
N ALA A 52 -6.27 -14.66 3.40
CA ALA A 52 -5.73 -15.80 4.13
C ALA A 52 -5.93 -15.68 5.65
N HIS A 53 -5.73 -14.49 6.23
CA HIS A 53 -5.93 -14.24 7.65
C HIS A 53 -7.39 -14.48 8.09
N HIS A 54 -8.38 -14.05 7.31
CA HIS A 54 -9.79 -14.25 7.63
C HIS A 54 -10.29 -15.70 7.43
N ARG A 55 -9.50 -16.56 6.80
CA ARG A 55 -9.83 -17.98 6.61
C ARG A 55 -9.21 -18.88 7.67
N ALA A 56 -8.27 -18.36 8.47
CA ALA A 56 -7.61 -19.07 9.56
C ALA A 56 -8.38 -18.90 10.87
#